data_AF-A0A416EFE0-F1
#
_entry.id   AF-A0A416EFE0-F1
#
_cell.length_a   1.000
_cell.length_b   1.000
_cell.length_c   1.000
_cell.angle_alpha   90.00
_cell.angle_beta   90.00
_cell.angle_gamma   90.00
#
_symmetry.space_group_name_H-M   'P 1'
#
loop_
_entity.id
_entity.type
_entity.pdbx_description
1 polymer ?
#
loop_
_entity_poly.entity_id
_entity_poly.type
_entity_poly.pdbx_seq_one_letter_code
_entity_poly.pdbx_strand_id
1 'polypeptide(L)'
;MKLTSDEKRKVINCCKENLISDYNFDPTQEYESQWFVRKFDFLNNKKLGEHLGDEFYQARFTYTLMQTLSLTMAKNKGIVKFQIIQYASICEALLNYTLECYHKDEFEKKYAAQTYTDVPSALSSKTQIIYDGKPLYLCRQKVDKAKITWTSNPAKAVFALEKGILTEDTQKQYCELYELRNNAHILKAATADYYPKLKEASAAYELTFRFIAEIKAYFTKHQQNK
;
A
#
# COMPACT_ATOMS: atom_id res chain seq x y z
N MET A 1 28.02 -25.52 0.18
CA MET A 1 28.81 -25.06 -0.97
C MET A 1 28.41 -23.63 -1.30
N LYS A 2 29.35 -22.69 -1.46
CA LYS A 2 29.05 -21.31 -1.89
C LYS A 2 29.18 -21.25 -3.43
N LEU A 3 28.24 -20.59 -4.10
CA LEU A 3 28.34 -20.33 -5.54
C LEU A 3 29.61 -19.54 -5.86
N THR A 4 30.27 -19.90 -6.95
CA THR A 4 31.35 -19.13 -7.56
C THR A 4 30.84 -17.79 -8.07
N SER A 5 31.75 -16.84 -8.33
CA SER A 5 31.38 -15.53 -8.86
C SER A 5 30.68 -15.61 -10.22
N ASP A 6 31.09 -16.55 -11.08
CA ASP A 6 30.49 -16.74 -12.39
C ASP A 6 29.09 -17.36 -12.30
N GLU A 7 28.87 -18.32 -11.39
CA GLU A 7 27.55 -18.87 -11.13
C GLU A 7 26.60 -17.80 -10.57
N LYS A 8 27.07 -16.95 -9.66
CA LYS A 8 26.27 -15.81 -9.16
C LYS A 8 25.88 -14.87 -10.29
N ARG A 9 26.82 -14.53 -11.18
CA ARG A 9 26.55 -13.68 -12.34
C ARG A 9 25.50 -14.29 -13.26
N LYS A 10 25.59 -15.60 -13.54
CA LYS A 10 24.58 -16.31 -14.35
C LYS A 10 23.18 -16.22 -13.72
N VAL A 11 23.05 -16.50 -12.43
CA VAL A 11 21.76 -16.40 -11.72
C VAL A 11 21.19 -14.98 -11.81
N ILE A 12 22.01 -13.96 -11.59
CA ILE A 12 21.59 -12.55 -11.68
C ILE A 12 21.12 -12.21 -13.10
N ASN A 13 21.84 -12.65 -14.13
CA ASN A 13 21.46 -12.41 -15.52
C ASN A 13 20.10 -13.05 -15.87
N CYS A 14 19.87 -14.30 -15.46
CA CYS A 14 18.57 -14.97 -15.64
C CYS A 14 17.42 -14.24 -14.91
N CYS A 15 17.69 -13.65 -13.74
CA CYS A 15 16.69 -12.84 -13.04
C CYS A 15 16.31 -11.59 -13.84
N LYS A 16 17.31 -10.91 -14.41
CA LYS A 16 17.14 -9.66 -15.18
C LYS A 16 16.29 -9.87 -16.45
N GLU A 17 16.48 -10.98 -17.16
CA GLU A 17 15.73 -11.30 -18.39
C GLU A 17 14.21 -11.27 -18.21
N ASN A 18 13.70 -11.62 -17.03
CA ASN A 18 12.26 -11.69 -16.74
C ASN A 18 11.77 -10.57 -15.81
N LEU A 19 12.66 -9.63 -15.46
CA LEU A 19 12.37 -8.61 -14.45
C LEU A 19 11.42 -7.55 -14.99
N ILE A 20 11.73 -7.01 -16.17
CA ILE A 20 10.99 -5.95 -16.84
C ILE A 20 10.32 -6.54 -18.08
N SER A 21 9.00 -6.41 -18.17
CA SER A 21 8.20 -6.92 -19.29
C SER A 21 7.99 -5.90 -20.41
N ASP A 22 8.70 -4.76 -20.37
CA ASP A 22 8.63 -3.67 -21.35
C ASP A 22 9.69 -3.87 -22.44
N TYR A 23 9.25 -4.17 -23.66
CA TYR A 23 10.13 -4.42 -24.81
C TYR A 23 10.97 -3.20 -25.22
N ASN A 24 10.65 -2.00 -24.72
CA ASN A 24 11.45 -0.80 -24.98
C ASN A 24 12.53 -0.55 -23.92
N PHE A 25 12.63 -1.40 -22.89
CA PHE A 25 13.71 -1.31 -21.92
C PHE A 25 15.04 -1.74 -22.54
N ASP A 26 16.01 -0.84 -22.52
CA ASP A 26 17.38 -1.11 -22.96
C ASP A 26 18.33 -1.14 -21.75
N PRO A 27 18.81 -2.33 -21.32
CA PRO A 27 19.71 -2.46 -20.19
C PRO A 27 21.10 -1.84 -20.42
N THR A 28 21.42 -1.41 -21.65
CA THR A 28 22.65 -0.66 -21.96
C THR A 28 22.53 0.83 -21.67
N GLN A 29 21.30 1.36 -21.62
CA GLN A 29 21.01 2.79 -21.43
C GLN A 29 20.55 3.12 -20.01
N GLU A 30 19.96 2.15 -19.30
CA GLU A 30 19.33 2.39 -18.01
C GLU A 30 19.44 1.16 -17.10
N TYR A 31 19.66 1.39 -15.80
CA TYR A 31 19.60 0.31 -14.81
C TYR A 31 18.16 -0.11 -14.54
N GLU A 32 17.94 -1.39 -14.27
CA GLU A 32 16.60 -1.91 -14.03
C GLU A 32 15.88 -1.19 -12.87
N SER A 33 16.60 -0.86 -11.79
CA SER A 33 16.03 -0.11 -10.66
C SER A 33 15.54 1.28 -11.08
N GLN A 34 16.26 1.97 -11.96
CA GLN A 34 15.88 3.28 -12.49
C GLN A 34 14.58 3.19 -13.31
N TRP A 35 14.40 2.11 -14.06
CA TRP A 35 13.15 1.85 -14.78
C TRP A 35 11.93 1.79 -13.85
N PHE A 36 12.08 1.22 -12.64
CA PHE A 36 10.99 1.19 -11.66
C PHE A 36 10.77 2.56 -11.02
N VAL A 37 11.84 3.28 -10.66
CA VAL A 37 11.75 4.64 -10.08
C VAL A 37 11.04 5.61 -11.02
N ARG A 38 11.36 5.59 -12.32
CA ARG A 38 10.77 6.52 -13.31
C ARG A 38 9.24 6.37 -13.44
N LYS A 39 8.69 5.20 -13.07
CA LYS A 39 7.22 5.00 -13.07
C LYS A 39 6.53 6.01 -12.17
N PHE A 40 7.23 6.51 -11.16
CA PHE A 40 6.74 7.45 -10.15
C PHE A 40 7.18 8.90 -10.39
N ASP A 41 7.78 9.23 -11.54
CA ASP A 41 8.29 10.58 -11.84
C ASP A 41 7.24 11.69 -11.81
N PHE A 42 5.97 11.31 -12.00
CA PHE A 42 4.83 12.21 -11.93
C PHE A 42 4.55 12.74 -10.51
N LEU A 43 5.14 12.14 -9.48
CA LEU A 43 5.02 12.61 -8.10
C LEU A 43 5.92 13.84 -7.88
N ASN A 44 5.39 14.83 -7.18
CA ASN A 44 6.16 16.01 -6.79
C ASN A 44 7.21 15.69 -5.72
N ASN A 45 6.94 14.68 -4.86
CA ASN A 45 7.88 14.21 -3.85
C ASN A 45 8.81 13.14 -4.45
N LYS A 46 10.00 13.56 -4.88
CA LYS A 46 11.00 12.66 -5.50
C LYS A 46 11.48 11.55 -4.58
N LYS A 47 11.70 11.85 -3.29
CA LYS A 47 12.10 10.84 -2.30
C LYS A 47 11.05 9.75 -2.13
N LEU A 48 9.75 10.11 -2.13
CA LEU A 48 8.68 9.11 -2.12
C LEU A 48 8.72 8.26 -3.40
N GLY A 49 8.89 8.89 -4.56
CA GLY A 49 9.01 8.17 -5.83
C GLY A 49 10.17 7.17 -5.87
N GLU A 50 11.34 7.55 -5.34
CA GLU A 50 12.50 6.66 -5.18
C GLU A 50 12.17 5.45 -4.30
N HIS A 51 11.62 5.67 -3.10
CA HIS A 51 11.21 4.58 -2.22
C HIS A 51 10.17 3.65 -2.85
N LEU A 52 9.17 4.18 -3.55
CA LEU A 52 8.16 3.38 -4.25
C LEU A 52 8.79 2.55 -5.39
N GLY A 53 9.70 3.14 -6.15
CA GLY A 53 10.45 2.48 -7.21
C GLY A 53 11.31 1.33 -6.68
N ASP A 54 12.05 1.59 -5.61
CA ASP A 54 12.89 0.58 -4.97
C ASP A 54 12.07 -0.60 -4.45
N GLU A 55 10.99 -0.36 -3.70
CA GLU A 55 10.13 -1.45 -3.20
C GLU A 55 9.50 -2.25 -4.35
N PHE A 56 9.12 -1.58 -5.44
CA PHE A 56 8.58 -2.26 -6.61
C PHE A 56 9.64 -3.16 -7.28
N TYR A 57 10.85 -2.62 -7.47
CA TYR A 57 11.99 -3.38 -7.99
C TYR A 57 12.31 -4.58 -7.09
N GLN A 58 12.38 -4.42 -5.77
CA GLN A 58 12.69 -5.50 -4.83
C GLN A 58 11.63 -6.61 -4.83
N ALA A 59 10.35 -6.25 -4.85
CA ALA A 59 9.25 -7.21 -4.95
C ALA A 59 9.35 -8.05 -6.23
N ARG A 60 9.63 -7.39 -7.37
CA ARG A 60 9.75 -8.05 -8.67
C ARG A 60 11.03 -8.88 -8.79
N PHE A 61 12.16 -8.39 -8.28
CA PHE A 61 13.44 -9.10 -8.30
C PHE A 61 13.37 -10.38 -7.46
N THR A 62 12.73 -10.33 -6.29
CA THR A 62 12.53 -11.51 -5.44
C THR A 62 11.71 -12.59 -6.15
N TYR A 63 10.69 -12.19 -6.91
CA TYR A 63 9.92 -13.12 -7.76
C TYR A 63 10.79 -13.76 -8.85
N THR A 64 11.59 -12.97 -9.57
CA THR A 64 12.44 -13.51 -10.65
C THR A 64 13.52 -14.44 -10.11
N LEU A 65 14.04 -14.15 -8.92
CA LEU A 65 15.00 -15.01 -8.23
C LEU A 65 14.37 -16.35 -7.86
N MET A 66 13.14 -16.33 -7.33
CA MET A 66 12.37 -17.53 -7.02
C MET A 66 12.14 -18.41 -8.26
N GLN A 67 11.75 -17.80 -9.39
CA GLN A 67 11.56 -18.50 -10.66
C GLN A 67 12.87 -19.10 -11.18
N THR A 68 13.95 -18.30 -11.18
CA THR A 68 15.27 -18.72 -11.65
C THR A 68 15.82 -19.92 -10.85
N LEU A 69 15.58 -19.93 -9.54
CA LEU A 69 16.00 -21.01 -8.65
C LEU A 69 15.04 -22.22 -8.66
N SER A 70 13.95 -22.17 -9.44
CA SER A 70 12.92 -23.23 -9.50
C SER A 70 12.46 -23.69 -8.11
N LEU A 71 12.31 -22.73 -7.19
CA LEU A 71 11.98 -23.05 -5.81
C LEU A 71 10.58 -23.69 -5.72
N THR A 72 10.45 -24.71 -4.86
CA THR A 72 9.15 -25.38 -4.65
C THR A 72 8.17 -24.46 -3.94
N MET A 73 6.86 -24.70 -4.09
CA MET A 73 5.83 -23.87 -3.46
C MET A 73 6.00 -23.74 -1.93
N ALA A 74 6.45 -24.81 -1.26
CA ALA A 74 6.76 -24.79 0.17
C ALA A 74 7.83 -23.74 0.54
N LYS A 75 8.83 -23.55 -0.33
CA LYS A 75 9.90 -22.55 -0.19
C LYS A 75 9.48 -21.15 -0.68
N ASN A 76 8.39 -21.07 -1.45
CA ASN A 76 7.91 -19.82 -2.06
C ASN A 76 6.88 -19.08 -1.22
N LYS A 77 6.22 -19.72 -0.24
CA LYS A 77 5.18 -19.09 0.58
C LYS A 77 5.63 -17.75 1.17
N GLY A 78 6.87 -17.68 1.67
CA GLY A 78 7.46 -16.44 2.20
C GLY A 78 7.65 -15.36 1.13
N ILE A 79 8.11 -15.73 -0.07
CA ILE A 79 8.33 -14.82 -1.20
C ILE A 79 7.01 -14.30 -1.76
N VAL A 80 5.99 -15.15 -1.89
CA VAL A 80 4.65 -14.76 -2.33
C VAL A 80 4.02 -13.82 -1.30
N LYS A 81 4.14 -14.13 -0.01
CA LYS A 81 3.66 -13.26 1.08
C LYS A 81 4.36 -11.90 1.06
N PHE A 82 5.67 -11.87 0.88
CA PHE A 82 6.44 -10.64 0.74
C PHE A 82 5.93 -9.78 -0.42
N GLN A 83 5.75 -10.37 -1.60
CA GLN A 83 5.21 -9.66 -2.77
C GLN A 83 3.83 -9.05 -2.50
N ILE A 84 2.89 -9.82 -1.93
CA ILE A 84 1.53 -9.31 -1.60
C ILE A 84 1.62 -8.10 -0.66
N ILE A 85 2.46 -8.18 0.38
CA ILE A 85 2.66 -7.07 1.31
C ILE A 85 3.23 -5.85 0.59
N GLN A 86 4.27 -6.03 -0.23
CA GLN A 86 4.94 -4.93 -0.91
C GLN A 86 4.05 -4.22 -1.91
N TYR A 87 3.35 -4.97 -2.77
CA TYR A 87 2.40 -4.39 -3.72
C TYR A 87 1.25 -3.66 -3.01
N ALA A 88 0.73 -4.22 -1.90
CA ALA A 88 -0.29 -3.53 -1.10
C ALA A 88 0.24 -2.21 -0.50
N SER A 89 1.48 -2.21 0.02
CA SER A 89 2.12 -1.04 0.60
C SER A 89 2.43 0.05 -0.43
N ILE A 90 2.84 -0.32 -1.66
CA ILE A 90 3.03 0.62 -2.77
C ILE A 90 1.72 1.33 -3.12
N CYS A 91 0.63 0.58 -3.30
CA CYS A 91 -0.69 1.14 -3.60
C CYS A 91 -1.21 2.02 -2.45
N GLU A 92 -1.03 1.58 -1.20
CA GLU A 92 -1.41 2.37 -0.01
C GLU A 92 -0.66 3.70 0.07
N ALA A 93 0.66 3.69 -0.09
CA ALA A 93 1.48 4.89 -0.02
C ALA A 93 1.12 5.88 -1.13
N LEU A 94 0.92 5.39 -2.36
CA LEU A 94 0.44 6.18 -3.48
C LEU A 94 -0.92 6.83 -3.20
N LEU A 95 -1.87 6.04 -2.69
CA LEU A 95 -3.21 6.54 -2.41
C LEU A 95 -3.20 7.60 -1.30
N ASN A 96 -2.50 7.33 -0.19
CA ASN A 96 -2.37 8.28 0.91
C ASN A 96 -1.77 9.60 0.42
N TYR A 97 -0.67 9.55 -0.34
CA TYR A 97 -0.03 10.75 -0.87
C TYR A 97 -0.94 11.52 -1.83
N THR A 98 -1.70 10.82 -2.68
CA THR A 98 -2.66 11.44 -3.60
C THR A 98 -3.76 12.16 -2.84
N LEU A 99 -4.33 11.53 -1.82
CA LEU A 99 -5.35 12.14 -0.96
C LEU A 99 -4.80 13.35 -0.19
N GLU A 100 -3.58 13.26 0.32
CA GLU A 100 -2.92 14.39 0.99
C GLU A 100 -2.70 15.59 0.06
N CYS A 101 -2.35 15.35 -1.20
CA CYS A 101 -2.06 16.40 -2.16
C CYS A 101 -3.31 17.14 -2.67
N TYR A 102 -4.42 16.43 -2.87
CA TYR A 102 -5.58 16.97 -3.60
C TYR A 102 -6.87 17.05 -2.78
N HIS A 103 -7.03 16.21 -1.74
CA HIS A 103 -8.32 16.05 -1.05
C HIS A 103 -8.23 16.06 0.47
N LYS A 104 -7.13 16.55 1.04
CA LYS A 104 -6.89 16.46 2.48
C LYS A 104 -8.05 17.04 3.30
N ASP A 105 -8.38 18.31 3.08
CA ASP A 105 -9.41 18.99 3.88
C ASP A 105 -10.79 18.35 3.73
N GLU A 106 -11.13 17.89 2.52
CA GLU A 106 -12.41 17.25 2.28
C GLU A 106 -12.47 15.86 2.94
N PHE A 107 -11.41 15.08 2.81
CA PHE A 107 -11.29 13.76 3.43
C PHE A 107 -11.35 13.86 4.97
N GLU A 108 -10.57 14.77 5.56
CA GLU A 108 -10.51 14.96 7.01
C GLU A 108 -11.86 15.37 7.61
N LYS A 109 -12.66 16.14 6.86
CA LYS A 109 -14.02 16.53 7.24
C LYS A 109 -15.01 15.38 7.11
N LYS A 110 -14.99 14.65 5.98
CA LYS A 110 -15.93 13.55 5.71
C LYS A 110 -15.81 12.41 6.72
N TYR A 111 -14.58 12.08 7.13
CA TYR A 111 -14.30 10.98 8.06
C TYR A 111 -14.02 11.47 9.49
N ALA A 112 -14.37 12.72 9.83
CA ALA A 112 -14.17 13.25 11.17
C ALA A 112 -14.95 12.42 12.20
N ALA A 113 -14.32 12.14 13.34
CA ALA A 113 -14.93 11.39 14.42
C ALA A 113 -15.43 12.34 15.51
N GLN A 114 -16.64 12.09 15.98
CA GLN A 114 -17.14 12.72 17.19
C GLN A 114 -16.54 12.02 18.40
N THR A 115 -15.74 12.75 19.16
CA THR A 115 -15.10 12.26 20.39
C THR A 115 -15.58 13.08 21.57
N TYR A 116 -15.27 12.58 22.77
CA TYR A 116 -15.64 13.23 24.02
C TYR A 116 -14.37 13.49 24.82
N THR A 117 -14.22 14.72 25.30
CA THR A 117 -13.12 15.10 26.18
C THR A 117 -13.68 15.40 27.56
N ASP A 118 -13.09 14.79 28.59
CA ASP A 118 -13.45 15.04 29.98
C ASP A 118 -13.29 16.53 30.33
N VAL A 119 -14.18 17.03 31.18
CA VAL A 119 -14.14 18.38 31.73
C VAL A 119 -13.93 18.26 33.25
N PRO A 120 -12.67 18.07 33.70
CA PRO A 120 -12.33 17.65 35.07
C PRO A 120 -12.63 18.69 36.17
N SER A 121 -13.34 19.77 35.84
CA SER A 121 -13.77 20.82 36.79
C SER A 121 -15.16 21.37 36.49
N ALA A 122 -15.95 20.68 35.66
CA ALA A 122 -17.35 21.07 35.44
C ALA A 122 -18.23 20.80 36.68
N LEU A 123 -17.81 19.84 37.51
CA LEU A 123 -18.32 19.62 38.86
C LEU A 123 -17.18 19.85 39.86
N SER A 124 -17.54 20.04 41.14
CA SER A 124 -16.55 20.00 42.22
C SER A 124 -15.75 18.71 42.15
N SER A 125 -14.43 18.78 42.36
CA SER A 125 -13.54 17.61 42.41
C SER A 125 -13.91 16.60 43.52
N LYS A 126 -14.82 16.98 44.43
CA LYS A 126 -15.37 16.13 45.49
C LYS A 126 -16.68 15.43 45.09
N THR A 127 -17.26 15.76 43.94
CA THR A 127 -18.51 15.19 43.47
C THR A 127 -18.22 14.01 42.54
N GLN A 128 -18.69 12.81 42.92
CA GLN A 128 -18.61 11.61 42.09
C GLN A 128 -20.02 11.13 41.77
N ILE A 129 -20.31 10.92 40.49
CA ILE A 129 -21.56 10.33 40.02
C ILE A 129 -21.26 8.88 39.63
N ILE A 130 -22.04 7.93 40.17
CA ILE A 130 -21.90 6.51 39.85
C ILE A 130 -23.21 6.05 39.22
N TYR A 131 -23.11 5.39 38.07
CA TYR A 131 -24.23 4.75 37.39
C TYR A 131 -23.82 3.34 36.99
N ASP A 132 -24.63 2.35 37.35
CA ASP A 132 -24.35 0.93 37.09
C ASP A 132 -22.95 0.48 37.57
N GLY A 133 -22.58 0.93 38.78
CA GLY A 133 -21.29 0.61 39.40
C GLY A 133 -20.06 1.29 38.74
N LYS A 134 -20.25 2.15 37.73
CA LYS A 134 -19.17 2.83 37.02
C LYS A 134 -19.21 4.35 37.29
N PRO A 135 -18.06 5.00 37.48
CA PRO A 135 -18.01 6.45 37.58
C PRO A 135 -18.41 7.09 36.25
N LEU A 136 -19.31 8.06 36.30
CA LEU A 136 -19.64 8.92 35.17
C LEU A 136 -18.77 10.17 35.18
N TYR A 137 -18.35 10.58 33.99
CA TYR A 137 -17.56 11.78 33.75
C TYR A 137 -18.36 12.76 32.90
N LEU A 138 -18.28 14.06 33.23
CA LEU A 138 -18.90 15.09 32.41
C LEU A 138 -17.97 15.43 31.27
N CYS A 139 -18.38 15.10 30.04
CA CYS A 139 -17.58 15.34 28.86
C CYS A 139 -18.18 16.44 27.99
N ARG A 140 -17.31 17.19 27.30
CA ARG A 140 -17.73 18.00 26.15
C ARG A 140 -17.50 17.24 24.86
N GLN A 141 -18.42 17.41 23.92
CA GLN A 141 -18.27 16.88 22.57
C GLN A 141 -17.17 17.65 21.82
N LYS A 142 -16.35 16.93 21.08
CA LYS A 142 -15.32 17.46 20.19
C LYS A 142 -15.41 16.72 18.86
N VAL A 143 -15.08 17.42 17.77
CA VAL A 143 -14.90 16.80 16.45
C VAL A 143 -13.40 16.70 16.21
N ASP A 144 -12.88 15.48 16.15
CA ASP A 144 -11.50 15.21 15.77
C ASP A 144 -11.44 14.97 14.26
N LYS A 145 -10.59 15.75 13.59
CA LYS A 145 -10.32 15.57 12.16
C LYS A 145 -9.78 14.16 11.93
N ALA A 146 -10.26 13.51 10.87
CA ALA A 146 -9.69 12.23 10.47
C ALA A 146 -8.21 12.42 10.11
N LYS A 147 -7.41 11.37 10.23
CA LYS A 147 -6.08 11.34 9.64
C LYS A 147 -6.07 10.32 8.52
N ILE A 148 -5.65 10.73 7.33
CA ILE A 148 -5.55 9.84 6.16
C ILE A 148 -4.76 8.58 6.51
N THR A 149 -3.67 8.70 7.26
CA THR A 149 -2.84 7.57 7.69
C THR A 149 -3.53 6.60 8.66
N TRP A 150 -4.60 7.01 9.35
CA TRP A 150 -5.30 6.20 10.37
C TRP A 150 -6.63 5.65 9.89
N THR A 151 -7.26 6.29 8.91
CA THR A 151 -8.47 5.76 8.27
C THR A 151 -8.15 4.43 7.57
N SER A 152 -9.11 3.51 7.55
CA SER A 152 -8.92 2.20 6.91
C SER A 152 -8.74 2.35 5.39
N ASN A 153 -7.90 1.50 4.78
CA ASN A 153 -7.66 1.54 3.33
C ASN A 153 -8.92 1.29 2.48
N PRO A 154 -9.87 0.41 2.86
CA PRO A 154 -11.15 0.33 2.16
C PRO A 154 -11.93 1.65 2.13
N ALA A 155 -11.97 2.40 3.23
CA ALA A 155 -12.64 3.70 3.26
C ALA A 155 -11.94 4.73 2.37
N LYS A 156 -10.60 4.73 2.35
CA LYS A 156 -9.81 5.56 1.42
C LYS A 156 -10.11 5.22 -0.03
N ALA A 157 -10.23 3.94 -0.35
CA ALA A 157 -10.50 3.45 -1.70
C ALA A 157 -11.90 3.88 -2.19
N VAL A 158 -12.91 3.80 -1.32
CA VAL A 158 -14.26 4.31 -1.62
C VAL A 158 -14.23 5.81 -1.90
N PHE A 159 -13.55 6.59 -1.04
CA PHE A 159 -13.41 8.02 -1.28
C PHE A 159 -12.65 8.32 -2.59
N ALA A 160 -11.63 7.53 -2.91
CA ALA A 160 -10.86 7.69 -4.14
C ALA A 160 -11.70 7.43 -5.40
N LEU A 161 -12.61 6.45 -5.35
CA LEU A 161 -13.60 6.19 -6.41
C LEU A 161 -14.55 7.38 -6.58
N GLU A 162 -15.11 7.90 -5.49
CA GLU A 162 -15.99 9.08 -5.52
C GLU A 162 -15.30 10.32 -6.13
N LYS A 163 -13.98 10.44 -5.96
CA LYS A 163 -13.16 11.52 -6.53
C LYS A 163 -12.64 11.26 -7.93
N GLY A 164 -12.95 10.11 -8.52
CA GLY A 164 -12.46 9.72 -9.84
C GLY A 164 -10.94 9.54 -9.88
N ILE A 165 -10.31 9.23 -8.74
CA ILE A 165 -8.90 8.85 -8.67
C ILE A 165 -8.74 7.40 -9.14
N LEU A 166 -9.67 6.55 -8.71
CA LEU A 166 -9.69 5.13 -9.06
C LEU A 166 -10.95 4.76 -9.83
N THR A 167 -10.84 3.77 -10.70
CA THR A 167 -12.00 3.09 -11.29
C THR A 167 -12.65 2.12 -10.30
N GLU A 168 -13.89 1.71 -10.55
CA GLU A 168 -14.61 0.77 -9.68
C GLU A 168 -13.89 -0.58 -9.57
N ASP A 169 -13.40 -1.12 -10.69
CA ASP A 169 -12.64 -2.38 -10.70
C ASP A 169 -11.33 -2.26 -9.91
N THR A 170 -10.58 -1.17 -10.11
CA THR A 170 -9.34 -0.92 -9.36
C THR A 170 -9.61 -0.74 -7.86
N GLN A 171 -10.67 -0.03 -7.48
CA GLN A 171 -11.10 0.14 -6.09
C GLN A 171 -11.40 -1.21 -5.43
N LYS A 172 -12.15 -2.07 -6.13
CA LYS A 172 -12.52 -3.40 -5.63
C LYS A 172 -11.29 -4.29 -5.44
N GLN A 173 -10.45 -4.38 -6.47
CA GLN A 173 -9.24 -5.21 -6.44
C GLN A 173 -8.24 -4.71 -5.39
N TYR A 174 -8.14 -3.39 -5.17
CA TYR A 174 -7.31 -2.85 -4.10
C TYR A 174 -7.83 -3.22 -2.71
N CYS A 175 -9.15 -3.20 -2.48
CA CYS A 175 -9.74 -3.68 -1.24
C CYS A 175 -9.45 -5.18 -1.01
N GLU A 176 -9.58 -6.00 -2.06
CA GLU A 176 -9.27 -7.44 -2.02
C GLU A 176 -7.77 -7.69 -1.72
N LEU A 177 -6.86 -6.94 -2.36
CA LEU A 177 -5.43 -6.99 -2.08
C LEU A 177 -5.13 -6.64 -0.62
N TYR A 178 -5.81 -5.63 -0.06
CA TYR A 178 -5.59 -5.25 1.33
C TYR A 178 -6.08 -6.32 2.31
N GLU A 179 -7.19 -7.00 2.00
CA GLU A 179 -7.64 -8.17 2.78
C GLU A 179 -6.67 -9.34 2.69
N LEU A 180 -6.12 -9.63 1.50
CA LEU A 180 -5.05 -10.62 1.33
C LEU A 180 -3.80 -10.27 2.13
N ARG A 181 -3.39 -8.99 2.13
CA ARG A 181 -2.30 -8.50 2.96
C ARG A 181 -2.61 -8.69 4.44
N ASN A 182 -3.85 -8.49 4.88
CA ASN A 182 -4.23 -8.74 6.28
C ASN A 182 -4.11 -10.22 6.67
N ASN A 183 -4.30 -11.14 5.73
CA ASN A 183 -4.00 -12.57 5.95
C ASN A 183 -2.49 -12.86 6.06
N ALA A 184 -1.62 -11.86 5.93
CA ALA A 184 -0.23 -11.99 6.34
C ALA A 184 -0.08 -12.10 7.87
N HIS A 185 -1.04 -11.61 8.66
CA HIS A 185 -1.04 -11.78 10.11
C HIS A 185 -1.35 -13.23 10.47
N ILE A 186 -0.43 -13.89 11.16
CA ILE A 186 -0.44 -15.35 11.36
C ILE A 186 -1.75 -15.83 12.02
N LEU A 187 -2.25 -15.11 13.02
CA LEU A 187 -3.52 -15.45 13.67
C LEU A 187 -4.70 -15.39 12.70
N LYS A 188 -4.81 -14.32 11.89
CA LYS A 188 -5.87 -14.19 10.88
C LYS A 188 -5.75 -15.30 9.82
N ALA A 189 -4.52 -15.58 9.37
CA ALA A 189 -4.24 -16.65 8.42
C ALA A 189 -4.67 -18.02 8.96
N ALA A 190 -4.35 -18.33 10.22
CA ALA A 190 -4.70 -19.58 10.86
C ALA A 190 -6.22 -19.73 11.03
N THR A 191 -6.92 -18.66 11.44
CA THR A 191 -8.38 -18.66 11.54
C THR A 191 -9.06 -18.90 10.19
N ALA A 192 -8.47 -18.38 9.11
CA ALA A 192 -9.00 -18.51 7.75
C ALA A 192 -8.47 -19.74 6.98
N ASP A 193 -7.62 -20.56 7.59
CA ASP A 193 -6.83 -21.63 6.95
C ASP A 193 -6.19 -21.17 5.61
N TYR A 194 -5.61 -19.98 5.63
CA TYR A 194 -5.11 -19.32 4.43
C TYR A 194 -3.62 -19.56 4.19
N TYR A 195 -3.30 -19.93 2.95
CA TYR A 195 -1.94 -19.97 2.42
C TYR A 195 -1.81 -19.08 1.19
N PRO A 196 -0.76 -18.23 1.09
CA PRO A 196 -0.52 -17.39 -0.07
C PRO A 196 -0.36 -18.19 -1.37
N LYS A 197 -0.96 -17.69 -2.45
CA LYS A 197 -0.95 -18.34 -3.78
C LYS A 197 -0.23 -17.47 -4.80
N LEU A 198 0.49 -18.10 -5.72
CA LEU A 198 1.24 -17.37 -6.77
C LEU A 198 0.33 -16.47 -7.62
N LYS A 199 -0.89 -16.92 -7.92
CA LYS A 199 -1.88 -16.13 -8.67
C LYS A 199 -2.26 -14.82 -7.98
N GLU A 200 -2.25 -14.78 -6.64
CA GLU A 200 -2.59 -13.59 -5.86
C GLU A 200 -1.45 -12.55 -5.95
N ALA A 201 -0.19 -13.00 -5.91
CA ALA A 201 0.95 -12.13 -6.15
C ALA A 201 1.00 -11.61 -7.60
N SER A 202 0.64 -12.44 -8.59
CA SER A 202 0.54 -12.02 -9.99
C SER A 202 -0.55 -10.96 -10.19
N ALA A 203 -1.74 -11.19 -9.62
CA ALA A 203 -2.83 -10.20 -9.68
C ALA A 203 -2.45 -8.90 -8.97
N ALA A 204 -1.75 -8.96 -7.83
CA ALA A 204 -1.26 -7.79 -7.12
C ALA A 204 -0.23 -6.97 -7.94
N TYR A 205 0.64 -7.66 -8.69
CA TYR A 205 1.58 -7.04 -9.61
C TYR A 205 0.86 -6.28 -10.74
N GLU A 206 -0.11 -6.93 -11.39
CA GLU A 206 -0.93 -6.31 -12.45
C GLU A 206 -1.73 -5.12 -11.93
N LEU A 207 -2.35 -5.27 -10.76
CA LEU A 207 -3.07 -4.19 -10.08
C LEU A 207 -2.15 -3.00 -9.82
N THR A 208 -0.91 -3.23 -9.36
CA THR A 208 0.05 -2.16 -9.07
C THR A 208 0.31 -1.31 -10.31
N PHE A 209 0.49 -1.91 -11.48
CA PHE A 209 0.64 -1.17 -12.74
C PHE A 209 -0.58 -0.30 -13.06
N ARG A 210 -1.78 -0.88 -12.95
CA ARG A 210 -3.02 -0.16 -13.22
C ARG A 210 -3.22 1.00 -12.23
N PHE A 211 -2.95 0.75 -10.96
CA PHE A 211 -3.04 1.73 -9.87
C PHE A 211 -2.09 2.93 -10.12
N ILE A 212 -0.84 2.65 -10.50
CA ILE A 212 0.13 3.67 -10.91
C ILE A 212 -0.40 4.47 -12.10
N ALA A 213 -0.95 3.80 -13.13
CA ALA A 213 -1.44 4.46 -14.33
C ALA A 213 -2.63 5.38 -14.06
N GLU A 214 -3.61 4.94 -13.27
CA GLU A 214 -4.78 5.74 -12.89
C GLU A 214 -4.38 6.97 -12.07
N ILE A 215 -3.51 6.81 -11.07
CA ILE A 215 -3.03 7.93 -10.27
C ILE A 215 -2.18 8.89 -11.11
N LYS A 216 -1.32 8.39 -12.00
CA LYS A 216 -0.56 9.22 -12.92
C LYS A 216 -1.47 10.06 -13.82
N ALA A 217 -2.52 9.45 -14.37
CA ALA A 217 -3.52 10.16 -15.17
C ALA A 217 -4.23 11.25 -14.34
N TYR A 218 -4.57 10.95 -13.09
CA TYR A 218 -5.16 11.90 -12.15
C TYR A 218 -4.23 13.11 -11.89
N PHE A 219 -2.95 12.86 -11.59
CA PHE A 219 -1.95 13.92 -11.41
C PHE A 219 -1.79 14.78 -12.65
N THR A 220 -1.68 14.16 -13.83
CA THR A 220 -1.51 14.86 -15.10
C THR A 220 -2.68 15.83 -15.36
N LYS A 221 -3.91 15.37 -15.12
CA LYS A 221 -5.12 16.19 -15.27
C LYS A 221 -5.15 17.38 -14.31
N HIS A 222 -4.64 17.23 -13.08
CA HIS A 222 -4.67 18.31 -12.06
C HIS A 222 -3.45 19.22 -12.08
N GLN A 223 -2.34 18.80 -12.70
CA GLN A 223 -1.19 19.67 -12.97
C GLN A 223 -1.46 20.62 -14.14
N GLN A 224 -2.29 20.23 -15.12
CA GLN A 224 -2.67 21.09 -16.26
C GLN A 224 -3.68 22.19 -15.90
N ASN A 225 -4.33 22.08 -14.73
CA ASN A 225 -5.36 23.02 -14.26
C ASN A 225 -4.84 23.98 -13.17
N LYS A 226 -3.53 24.07 -12.99
CA LYS A 226 -2.84 25.06 -12.14
C LYS A 226 -2.04 26.00 -13.03
#